data_AF-A0A7N0UMC5-F1
#
_entry.id   AF-A0A7N0UMC5-F1
#
_cell.length_a   1.000
_cell.length_b   1.000
_cell.length_c   1.000
_cell.angle_alpha   90.00
_cell.angle_beta   90.00
_cell.angle_gamma   90.00
#
_symmetry.space_group_name_H-M   'P 1'
#
loop_
_entity.id
_entity.type
_entity.pdbx_description
1 polymer ?
#
loop_
_entity_poly.entity_id
_entity_poly.type
_entity_poly.pdbx_seq_one_letter_code
_entity_poly.pdbx_strand_id
1 'polypeptide(L)'
;MHTKQVEHFDLEDHDADEWRAKEIANDMSKQKLEKLKEIAKLKAKEEEKQLESELELVLIVEKLQELRSLRIEKLKKQGHFLPEEDNKFIDRVRAAVEEEERIAMLAAETGTTKEAIETAEESRRFSHSIVPVVNYDCNKDGPHEGRSQSNATKTNSNACPVSDEEPGKKVTKQLGHPSVQKSVGNLPMEFYHYYHGSNTDLGTLIEVRGTWDAYIRPGGSRVPGHWIEPPPPADEVWASYLLDLK
;
A
#
# COMPACT_ATOMS: atom_id res chain seq x y z
N MET A 1 -32.06 -75.98 -37.20
CA MET A 1 -31.30 -76.38 -35.98
C MET A 1 -30.00 -75.60 -35.84
N HIS A 2 -29.23 -75.34 -36.91
CA HIS A 2 -27.94 -74.64 -36.82
C HIS A 2 -28.01 -73.14 -36.51
N THR A 3 -29.03 -72.41 -37.00
CA THR A 3 -29.14 -70.95 -36.78
C THR A 3 -29.35 -70.56 -35.31
N LYS A 4 -30.15 -71.34 -34.58
CA LYS A 4 -30.40 -71.12 -33.15
C LYS A 4 -29.17 -71.37 -32.25
N GLN A 5 -28.21 -72.17 -32.72
CA GLN A 5 -26.96 -72.38 -31.98
C GLN A 5 -25.98 -71.24 -32.24
N VAL A 6 -25.88 -70.75 -33.48
CA VAL A 6 -25.05 -69.58 -33.81
C VAL A 6 -25.51 -68.35 -33.03
N GLU A 7 -26.82 -68.08 -32.99
CA GLU A 7 -27.38 -66.97 -32.21
C GLU A 7 -27.13 -67.09 -30.70
N HIS A 8 -27.02 -68.31 -30.16
CA HIS A 8 -26.68 -68.53 -28.75
C HIS A 8 -25.21 -68.21 -28.47
N PHE A 9 -24.30 -68.65 -29.34
CA PHE A 9 -22.89 -68.32 -29.21
C PHE A 9 -22.63 -66.82 -29.34
N ASP A 10 -23.33 -66.13 -30.25
CA ASP A 10 -23.22 -64.68 -30.41
C ASP A 10 -23.69 -63.91 -29.16
N LEU A 11 -24.71 -64.42 -28.45
CA LEU A 11 -25.19 -63.85 -27.19
C LEU A 11 -24.19 -64.06 -26.04
N GLU A 12 -23.60 -65.26 -25.95
CA GLU A 12 -22.58 -65.57 -24.94
C GLU A 12 -21.31 -64.74 -25.12
N ASP A 13 -20.88 -64.51 -26.37
CA ASP A 13 -19.75 -63.64 -26.69
C ASP A 13 -20.04 -62.18 -26.30
N HIS A 14 -21.28 -61.71 -26.54
CA HIS A 14 -21.70 -60.36 -26.14
C HIS A 14 -21.67 -60.17 -24.62
N ASP A 15 -22.22 -61.11 -23.86
CA ASP A 15 -22.22 -61.07 -22.38
C ASP A 15 -20.78 -61.09 -21.83
N ALA A 16 -19.88 -61.85 -22.45
CA ALA A 16 -18.48 -61.91 -22.07
C ALA A 16 -17.74 -60.58 -22.34
N ASP A 17 -18.03 -59.93 -23.47
CA ASP A 17 -17.48 -58.62 -23.82
C ASP A 17 -18.01 -57.52 -22.89
N GLU A 18 -19.30 -57.52 -22.56
CA GLU A 18 -19.88 -56.58 -21.60
C GLU A 18 -19.25 -56.74 -20.21
N TRP A 19 -19.06 -57.98 -19.76
CA TRP A 19 -18.41 -58.25 -18.48
C TRP A 19 -16.97 -57.73 -18.46
N ARG A 20 -16.19 -57.97 -19.52
CA ARG A 20 -14.82 -57.43 -19.66
C ARG A 20 -14.82 -55.91 -19.66
N ALA A 21 -15.72 -55.28 -20.41
CA ALA A 21 -15.83 -53.82 -20.45
C ALA A 21 -16.14 -53.23 -19.07
N LYS A 22 -17.02 -53.89 -18.31
CA LYS A 22 -17.36 -53.48 -16.94
C LYS A 22 -16.19 -53.62 -15.98
N GLU A 23 -15.42 -54.70 -16.08
CA GLU A 23 -14.25 -54.89 -15.22
C GLU A 23 -13.14 -53.88 -15.55
N ILE A 24 -12.86 -53.65 -16.83
CA ILE A 24 -11.92 -52.59 -17.28
C ILE A 24 -12.39 -51.22 -16.77
N ALA A 25 -13.69 -50.91 -16.86
CA ALA A 25 -14.23 -49.66 -16.35
C ALA A 25 -14.07 -49.53 -14.83
N ASN A 26 -14.30 -50.62 -14.08
CA ASN A 26 -14.12 -50.66 -12.63
C ASN A 26 -12.66 -50.39 -12.25
N ASP A 27 -11.72 -51.08 -12.87
CA ASP A 27 -10.29 -50.91 -12.61
C ASP A 27 -9.78 -49.52 -12.99
N MET A 28 -10.24 -48.97 -14.12
CA MET A 28 -9.98 -47.57 -14.47
C MET A 28 -10.52 -46.60 -13.42
N SER A 29 -11.69 -46.88 -12.84
CA SER A 29 -12.27 -46.04 -11.79
C SER A 29 -11.45 -46.09 -10.50
N LYS A 30 -11.02 -47.28 -10.07
CA LYS A 30 -10.15 -47.47 -8.90
C LYS A 30 -8.83 -46.73 -9.08
N GLN A 31 -8.20 -46.89 -10.25
CA GLN A 31 -6.95 -46.21 -10.55
C GLN A 31 -7.10 -44.68 -10.53
N LYS A 32 -8.22 -44.14 -11.03
CA LYS A 32 -8.50 -42.69 -10.94
C LYS A 32 -8.66 -42.22 -9.50
N LEU A 33 -9.36 -42.99 -8.66
CA LEU A 33 -9.53 -42.68 -7.24
C LEU A 33 -8.19 -42.72 -6.48
N GLU A 34 -7.34 -43.70 -6.76
CA GLU A 34 -6.01 -43.79 -6.17
C GLU A 34 -5.14 -42.58 -6.56
N LYS A 35 -5.13 -42.21 -7.85
CA LYS A 35 -4.42 -41.00 -8.32
C LYS A 35 -4.93 -39.73 -7.64
N LEU A 36 -6.25 -39.57 -7.50
CA LEU A 36 -6.83 -38.43 -6.77
C LEU A 36 -6.40 -38.41 -5.30
N LYS A 37 -6.35 -39.57 -4.65
CA LYS A 37 -5.89 -39.72 -3.26
C LYS A 37 -4.40 -39.37 -3.11
N GLU A 38 -3.57 -39.75 -4.07
CA GLU A 38 -2.15 -39.38 -4.10
C GLU A 38 -1.97 -37.87 -4.25
N ILE A 39 -2.70 -37.24 -5.18
CA ILE A 39 -2.68 -35.78 -5.36
C ILE A 39 -3.11 -35.07 -4.07
N ALA A 40 -4.18 -35.54 -3.42
CA ALA A 40 -4.65 -34.97 -2.16
C ALA A 40 -3.59 -35.07 -1.05
N LYS A 41 -2.89 -36.21 -0.95
CA LYS A 41 -1.78 -36.38 0.01
C LYS A 41 -0.60 -35.46 -0.28
N LEU A 42 -0.26 -35.28 -1.55
CA LEU A 42 0.85 -34.39 -1.94
C LEU A 42 0.52 -32.94 -1.61
N LYS A 43 -0.69 -32.48 -1.93
CA LYS A 43 -1.16 -31.13 -1.57
C LYS A 43 -1.17 -30.91 -0.07
N ALA A 44 -1.71 -31.85 0.71
CA ALA A 44 -1.71 -31.74 2.17
C ALA A 44 -0.29 -31.60 2.75
N LYS A 45 0.68 -32.36 2.22
CA LYS A 45 2.09 -32.24 2.64
C LYS A 45 2.75 -30.93 2.21
N GLU A 46 2.33 -30.36 1.09
CA GLU A 46 2.83 -29.06 0.63
C GLU A 46 2.28 -27.94 1.51
N GLU A 47 0.98 -27.96 1.82
CA GLU A 47 0.33 -27.02 2.75
C GLU A 47 0.94 -27.13 4.15
N GLU A 48 1.21 -28.33 4.65
CA GLU A 48 1.88 -28.55 5.94
C GLU A 48 3.25 -27.85 5.99
N LYS A 49 4.08 -28.01 4.95
CA LYS A 49 5.38 -27.34 4.86
C LYS A 49 5.27 -25.81 4.75
N GLN A 50 4.27 -25.32 4.03
CA GLN A 50 4.01 -23.88 3.94
C GLN A 50 3.67 -23.31 5.32
N LEU A 51 2.73 -23.96 6.03
CA LEU A 51 2.34 -23.56 7.38
C LEU A 51 3.50 -23.63 8.38
N GLU A 52 4.35 -24.65 8.29
CA GLU A 52 5.56 -24.75 9.13
C GLU A 52 6.48 -23.53 8.93
N SER A 53 6.72 -23.13 7.67
CA SER A 53 7.57 -21.97 7.38
C SER A 53 6.94 -20.63 7.80
N GLU A 54 5.62 -20.50 7.68
CA GLU A 54 4.89 -19.32 8.17
C GLU A 54 4.95 -19.21 9.69
N LEU A 55 4.80 -20.34 10.39
CA LEU A 55 4.91 -20.40 11.85
C LEU A 55 6.32 -19.98 12.31
N GLU A 56 7.37 -20.46 11.64
CA GLU A 56 8.75 -20.05 11.93
C GLU A 56 8.93 -18.53 11.78
N LEU A 57 8.39 -17.93 10.72
CA LEU A 57 8.43 -16.48 10.52
C LEU A 57 7.70 -15.72 11.63
N VAL A 58 6.51 -16.17 12.03
CA VAL A 58 5.74 -15.56 13.12
C VAL A 58 6.53 -15.60 14.43
N LEU A 59 7.19 -16.73 14.73
CA LEU A 59 8.04 -16.87 15.91
C LEU A 59 9.21 -15.88 15.89
N ILE A 60 9.86 -15.69 14.75
CA ILE A 60 10.95 -14.71 14.61
C ILE A 60 10.43 -13.28 14.84
N VAL A 61 9.27 -12.94 14.28
CA VAL A 61 8.65 -11.61 14.46
C VAL A 61 8.31 -11.35 15.92
N GLU A 62 7.75 -12.34 16.63
CA GLU A 62 7.47 -12.24 18.06
C GLU A 62 8.76 -11.96 18.86
N LYS A 63 9.84 -12.70 18.57
CA LYS A 63 11.13 -12.47 19.23
C LYS A 63 11.74 -11.11 18.89
N LEU A 64 11.61 -10.63 17.66
CA LEU A 64 12.03 -9.28 17.29
C LEU A 64 11.21 -8.20 18.00
N GLN A 65 9.91 -8.43 18.19
CA GLN A 65 9.03 -7.53 18.93
C GLN A 65 9.39 -7.49 20.42
N GLU A 66 9.70 -8.63 21.04
CA GLU A 66 10.26 -8.72 22.40
C GLU A 66 11.60 -7.96 22.52
N LEU A 67 12.51 -8.14 21.55
CA LEU A 67 13.78 -7.40 21.55
C LEU A 67 13.57 -5.89 21.38
N ARG A 68 12.62 -5.50 20.53
CA ARG A 68 12.25 -4.09 20.32
C ARG A 68 11.69 -3.49 21.60
N SER A 69 10.78 -4.17 22.31
CA SER A 69 10.22 -3.67 23.57
C SER A 69 11.30 -3.50 24.64
N LEU A 70 12.20 -4.47 24.81
CA LEU A 70 13.33 -4.36 25.73
C LEU A 70 14.27 -3.20 25.38
N ARG A 71 14.55 -2.99 24.09
CA ARG A 71 15.37 -1.87 23.63
C ARG A 71 14.69 -0.53 23.89
N ILE A 72 13.39 -0.45 23.64
CA ILE A 72 12.58 0.73 23.92
C ILE A 72 12.60 1.04 25.41
N GLU A 73 12.34 0.05 26.27
CA GLU A 73 12.39 0.24 27.72
C GLU A 73 13.78 0.71 28.19
N LYS A 74 14.85 0.15 27.64
CA LYS A 74 16.22 0.61 27.91
C LYS A 74 16.41 2.07 27.51
N LEU A 75 15.96 2.46 26.32
CA LEU A 75 16.03 3.83 25.81
C LEU A 75 15.18 4.79 26.65
N LYS A 76 13.98 4.38 27.07
CA LYS A 76 13.12 5.15 27.97
C LYS A 76 13.78 5.40 29.32
N LYS A 77 14.43 4.37 29.91
CA LYS A 77 15.23 4.53 31.15
C LYS A 77 16.42 5.48 30.96
N GLN A 78 16.96 5.58 29.74
CA GLN A 78 18.01 6.53 29.39
C GLN A 78 17.48 7.95 29.10
N GLY A 79 16.16 8.16 29.15
CA GLY A 79 15.51 9.45 28.91
C GLY A 79 15.13 9.72 27.45
N HIS A 80 15.23 8.72 26.56
CA HIS A 80 14.75 8.86 25.18
C HIS A 80 13.23 8.68 25.13
N PHE A 81 12.54 9.66 24.52
CA PHE A 81 11.10 9.62 24.29
C PHE A 81 10.81 9.14 22.87
N LEU A 82 9.87 8.21 22.72
CA LEU A 82 9.53 7.58 21.44
C LEU A 82 8.08 7.90 21.08
N PRO A 83 7.86 8.78 20.08
CA PRO A 83 6.53 9.25 19.68
C PRO A 83 5.58 8.15 19.21
N GLU A 84 6.10 7.05 18.65
CA GLU A 84 5.26 5.98 18.06
C GLU A 84 4.62 5.06 19.10
N GLU A 85 5.18 4.93 20.31
CA GLU A 85 4.61 4.09 21.38
C GLU A 85 4.06 4.85 22.58
N ASP A 86 4.52 6.08 22.83
CA ASP A 86 4.08 6.90 23.97
C ASP A 86 3.02 7.94 23.57
N ASN A 87 2.02 7.50 22.79
CA ASN A 87 0.85 8.29 22.44
C ASN A 87 0.12 8.83 23.68
N LYS A 88 0.35 8.28 24.87
CA LYS A 88 -0.17 8.77 26.17
C LYS A 88 0.08 10.27 26.42
N PHE A 89 1.10 10.87 25.80
CA PHE A 89 1.30 12.31 25.85
C PHE A 89 0.38 13.03 24.85
N ILE A 90 0.37 12.60 23.58
CA ILE A 90 -0.50 13.16 22.53
C ILE A 90 -1.98 12.99 22.89
N ASP A 91 -2.38 11.85 23.44
CA ASP A 91 -3.72 11.57 23.96
C ASP A 91 -4.07 12.47 25.15
N ARG A 92 -3.10 12.77 26.03
CA ARG A 92 -3.30 13.74 27.13
C ARG A 92 -3.44 15.16 26.63
N VAL A 93 -2.62 15.56 25.66
CA VAL A 93 -2.71 16.89 25.03
C VAL A 93 -4.06 17.03 24.32
N ARG A 94 -4.47 16.01 23.56
CA ARG A 94 -5.78 15.97 22.91
C ARG A 94 -6.92 16.08 23.93
N ALA A 95 -6.89 15.28 25.00
CA ALA A 95 -7.90 15.33 26.05
C ALA A 95 -7.94 16.68 26.77
N ALA A 96 -6.78 17.32 27.01
CA ALA A 96 -6.73 18.64 27.62
C ALA A 96 -7.31 19.73 26.71
N VAL A 97 -7.04 19.66 25.41
CA VAL A 97 -7.60 20.58 24.40
C VAL A 97 -9.12 20.39 24.28
N GLU A 98 -9.61 19.16 24.25
CA GLU A 98 -11.06 18.87 24.21
C GLU A 98 -11.79 19.38 25.46
N GLU A 99 -11.19 19.27 26.65
CA GLU A 99 -11.78 19.80 27.88
C GLU A 99 -11.82 21.34 27.87
N GLU A 100 -10.76 22.00 27.36
CA GLU A 100 -10.76 23.45 27.17
C GLU A 100 -11.86 23.90 26.20
N GLU A 101 -12.04 23.20 25.08
CA GLU A 101 -13.14 23.46 24.15
C GLU A 101 -14.51 23.26 24.79
N ARG A 102 -14.70 22.23 25.63
CA ARG A 102 -15.96 22.06 26.38
C ARG A 102 -16.23 23.21 27.35
N ILE A 103 -15.21 23.67 28.08
CA ILE A 103 -15.34 24.81 29.00
C ILE A 103 -15.68 26.08 28.22
N ALA A 104 -15.05 26.29 27.05
CA ALA A 104 -15.34 27.43 26.18
C ALA A 104 -16.78 27.41 25.64
N MET A 105 -17.30 26.24 25.25
CA MET A 105 -18.70 26.10 24.83
C MET A 105 -19.68 26.42 25.97
N LEU A 106 -19.42 25.96 27.20
CA LEU A 106 -20.24 26.27 28.37
C LEU A 106 -20.18 27.77 28.73
N ALA A 107 -19.00 28.38 28.62
CA ALA A 107 -18.83 29.82 28.84
C ALA A 107 -19.56 30.65 27.77
N ALA A 108 -19.52 30.21 26.50
CA ALA A 108 -20.30 30.83 25.44
C ALA A 108 -21.80 30.69 25.70
N GLU A 109 -22.31 29.50 26.05
CA GLU A 109 -23.73 29.27 26.34
C GLU A 109 -24.24 30.09 27.54
N THR A 110 -23.45 30.19 28.61
CA THR A 110 -23.75 31.06 29.76
C THR A 110 -23.65 32.54 29.41
N GLY A 111 -22.74 32.92 28.52
CA GLY A 111 -22.66 34.26 27.95
C GLY A 111 -23.92 34.61 27.15
N THR A 112 -24.34 33.75 26.23
CA THR A 112 -25.55 33.96 25.40
C THR A 112 -26.82 34.01 26.25
N THR A 113 -26.94 33.16 27.27
CA THR A 113 -28.10 33.18 28.18
C THR A 113 -28.11 34.43 29.08
N LYS A 114 -26.94 34.87 29.56
CA LYS A 114 -26.81 36.11 30.32
C LYS A 114 -27.12 37.33 29.45
N GLU A 115 -26.61 37.39 28.22
CA GLU A 115 -26.91 38.44 27.25
C GLU A 115 -28.40 38.47 26.87
N ALA A 116 -29.04 37.29 26.70
CA ALA A 116 -30.48 37.20 26.42
C ALA A 116 -31.34 37.68 27.60
N ILE A 117 -30.91 37.42 28.84
CA ILE A 117 -31.60 37.94 30.04
C ILE A 117 -31.38 39.45 30.16
N GLU A 118 -30.17 39.95 29.91
CA GLU A 118 -29.83 41.36 29.98
C GLU A 118 -30.58 42.17 28.90
N THR A 119 -30.69 41.67 27.66
CA THR A 119 -31.53 42.27 26.62
C THR A 119 -33.02 42.20 26.93
N ALA A 120 -33.49 41.14 27.60
CA ALA A 120 -34.88 41.05 28.07
C ALA A 120 -35.18 42.01 29.25
N GLU A 121 -34.21 42.26 30.13
CA GLU A 121 -34.32 43.23 31.23
C GLU A 121 -34.20 44.68 30.74
N GLU A 122 -33.30 44.98 29.80
CA GLU A 122 -33.22 46.29 29.13
C GLU A 122 -34.52 46.61 28.37
N SER A 123 -35.10 45.64 27.66
CA SER A 123 -36.43 45.81 27.03
C SER A 123 -37.54 46.11 28.05
N ARG A 124 -37.41 45.63 29.29
CA ARG A 124 -38.39 45.89 30.36
C ARG A 124 -38.18 47.24 31.06
N ARG A 125 -36.97 47.80 30.99
CA ARG A 125 -36.65 49.18 31.43
C ARG A 125 -37.05 50.22 30.38
N PHE A 126 -37.12 49.83 29.11
CA PHE A 126 -37.40 50.73 27.99
C PHE A 126 -38.89 50.96 27.69
N SER A 127 -39.83 50.30 28.40
CA SER A 127 -41.28 50.50 28.20
C SER A 127 -41.91 51.60 29.07
N HIS A 128 -41.13 52.51 29.65
CA HIS A 128 -41.62 53.80 30.13
C HIS A 128 -40.82 54.93 29.49
N SER A 129 -41.51 55.65 28.61
CA SER A 129 -41.20 56.98 28.07
C SER A 129 -40.85 57.02 26.57
N ILE A 130 -41.85 57.48 25.82
CA ILE A 130 -41.79 58.34 24.63
C ILE A 130 -41.97 57.66 23.26
N VAL A 131 -43.13 58.01 22.70
CA VAL A 131 -43.62 57.86 21.32
C VAL A 131 -42.81 58.79 20.38
N PRO A 132 -42.62 58.43 19.09
CA PRO A 132 -41.51 58.89 18.26
C PRO A 132 -41.88 60.15 17.45
N VAL A 133 -40.89 60.74 16.74
CA VAL A 133 -41.06 61.33 15.39
C VAL A 133 -39.72 61.86 14.80
N VAL A 134 -39.35 61.25 13.66
CA VAL A 134 -38.71 61.68 12.39
C VAL A 134 -37.35 62.40 12.24
N ASN A 135 -36.65 61.90 11.19
CA ASN A 135 -35.71 62.52 10.21
C ASN A 135 -34.38 63.06 10.74
N TYR A 136 -33.26 62.97 10.02
CA TYR A 136 -33.00 63.49 8.66
C TYR A 136 -31.88 62.74 7.92
N ASP A 137 -31.89 63.00 6.60
CA ASP A 137 -31.15 62.43 5.49
C ASP A 137 -29.61 62.57 5.44
N CYS A 138 -29.07 61.79 4.50
CA CYS A 138 -27.70 61.59 4.07
C CYS A 138 -26.90 62.85 3.69
N ASN A 139 -25.57 62.77 3.84
CA ASN A 139 -24.62 63.34 2.89
C ASN A 139 -23.48 62.35 2.61
N LYS A 140 -23.15 62.20 1.32
CA LYS A 140 -22.00 61.46 0.79
C LYS A 140 -21.06 62.46 0.13
N ASP A 141 -19.76 62.29 0.36
CA ASP A 141 -18.68 62.88 -0.44
C ASP A 141 -17.63 61.78 -0.76
N GLY A 142 -17.19 61.69 -2.02
CA GLY A 142 -16.12 60.79 -2.53
C GLY A 142 -14.72 61.42 -2.41
N PRO A 143 -13.73 61.18 -3.31
CA PRO A 143 -13.49 60.08 -4.27
C PRO A 143 -12.00 59.56 -4.30
N HIS A 144 -11.65 58.71 -5.30
CA HIS A 144 -10.30 58.29 -5.83
C HIS A 144 -9.47 57.23 -5.04
N GLU A 145 -8.71 56.26 -5.58
CA GLU A 145 -8.28 55.83 -6.94
C GLU A 145 -7.47 54.49 -6.87
N GLY A 146 -7.40 53.70 -7.96
CA GLY A 146 -6.30 52.76 -8.33
C GLY A 146 -6.47 51.26 -7.97
N ARG A 147 -5.93 50.25 -8.68
CA ARG A 147 -5.26 50.09 -9.99
C ARG A 147 -4.93 48.57 -10.21
N SER A 148 -5.07 48.07 -11.46
CA SER A 148 -4.41 46.91 -12.15
C SER A 148 -4.67 45.44 -11.70
N GLN A 149 -5.21 44.54 -12.56
CA GLN A 149 -4.60 43.70 -13.65
C GLN A 149 -3.65 42.58 -13.15
N SER A 150 -3.82 41.30 -13.51
CA SER A 150 -3.37 40.73 -14.80
C SER A 150 -3.86 39.27 -15.05
N ASN A 151 -3.57 38.78 -16.27
CA ASN A 151 -4.24 37.71 -17.01
C ASN A 151 -3.59 36.31 -16.91
N ALA A 152 -4.39 35.30 -17.23
CA ALA A 152 -4.02 33.93 -17.52
C ALA A 152 -3.39 33.76 -18.92
N THR A 153 -2.46 32.80 -19.05
CA THR A 153 -2.01 32.30 -20.36
C THR A 153 -1.84 30.78 -20.31
N LYS A 154 -2.49 30.09 -21.26
CA LYS A 154 -2.33 28.66 -21.60
C LYS A 154 -1.36 28.53 -22.77
N THR A 155 -0.55 27.47 -22.78
CA THR A 155 0.11 26.84 -23.95
C THR A 155 0.87 25.61 -23.44
N ASN A 156 1.10 24.50 -24.14
CA ASN A 156 0.46 23.79 -25.25
C ASN A 156 1.16 22.41 -25.30
N SER A 157 0.56 21.47 -26.01
CA SER A 157 0.89 20.05 -26.20
C SER A 157 2.24 19.69 -26.86
N ASN A 158 2.58 18.39 -26.76
CA ASN A 158 3.27 17.48 -27.73
C ASN A 158 4.49 16.76 -27.11
N ALA A 159 4.87 15.51 -27.38
CA ALA A 159 4.31 14.28 -27.94
C ALA A 159 5.47 13.22 -27.87
N CYS A 160 5.17 11.93 -27.67
CA CYS A 160 6.13 10.81 -27.79
C CYS A 160 6.59 10.58 -29.24
N PRO A 161 7.67 9.79 -29.44
CA PRO A 161 7.64 8.81 -30.52
C PRO A 161 7.95 7.38 -30.04
N VAL A 162 7.09 6.48 -30.54
CA VAL A 162 7.21 5.03 -30.62
C VAL A 162 8.11 4.66 -31.81
N SER A 163 8.81 3.53 -31.72
CA SER A 163 9.21 2.58 -32.80
C SER A 163 10.09 1.49 -32.14
N ASP A 164 10.15 0.22 -32.51
CA ASP A 164 9.41 -0.69 -33.40
C ASP A 164 9.94 -2.12 -33.08
N GLU A 165 9.15 -3.15 -33.42
CA GLU A 165 9.32 -4.57 -33.07
C GLU A 165 10.26 -5.41 -33.99
N GLU A 166 10.81 -6.49 -33.40
CA GLU A 166 11.19 -7.83 -33.95
C GLU A 166 12.38 -7.98 -34.96
N PRO A 167 12.90 -9.21 -35.25
CA PRO A 167 12.87 -10.53 -34.57
C PRO A 167 14.24 -11.29 -34.52
N GLY A 168 14.36 -12.32 -33.66
CA GLY A 168 15.00 -13.59 -34.09
C GLY A 168 16.03 -14.31 -33.20
N LYS A 169 15.60 -15.48 -32.68
CA LYS A 169 16.29 -16.79 -32.74
C LYS A 169 17.52 -17.04 -31.82
N LYS A 170 17.35 -17.87 -30.76
CA LYS A 170 17.59 -19.34 -30.72
C LYS A 170 17.71 -19.88 -29.29
N VAL A 171 17.14 -21.07 -29.13
CA VAL A 171 17.06 -21.93 -27.95
C VAL A 171 18.43 -22.49 -27.55
N THR A 172 18.73 -22.44 -26.25
CA THR A 172 19.51 -23.50 -25.56
C THR A 172 18.99 -23.69 -24.15
N LYS A 173 18.56 -24.92 -23.85
CA LYS A 173 18.06 -25.37 -22.54
C LYS A 173 19.22 -25.52 -21.56
N GLN A 174 19.08 -25.04 -20.32
CA GLN A 174 19.36 -25.82 -19.10
C GLN A 174 18.96 -25.11 -17.80
N LEU A 175 18.12 -25.82 -17.02
CA LEU A 175 18.17 -26.03 -15.57
C LEU A 175 17.89 -24.86 -14.58
N GLY A 176 16.61 -24.66 -14.30
CA GLY A 176 16.02 -24.75 -12.95
C GLY A 176 16.49 -23.84 -11.81
N HIS A 177 15.87 -22.65 -11.70
CA HIS A 177 15.48 -22.02 -10.43
C HIS A 177 14.30 -21.07 -10.73
N PRO A 178 13.13 -21.16 -10.06
CA PRO A 178 12.02 -20.24 -10.29
C PRO A 178 12.23 -18.98 -9.44
N SER A 179 13.28 -18.22 -9.78
CA SER A 179 13.39 -16.85 -9.33
C SER A 179 12.67 -16.00 -10.36
N VAL A 180 11.78 -15.12 -9.90
CA VAL A 180 11.08 -14.11 -10.69
C VAL A 180 12.14 -13.15 -11.27
N GLN A 181 12.82 -13.58 -12.34
CA GLN A 181 13.66 -12.73 -13.15
C GLN A 181 12.71 -11.94 -14.07
N LYS A 182 12.16 -10.84 -13.54
CA LYS A 182 11.65 -9.75 -14.36
C LYS A 182 12.73 -9.44 -15.40
N SER A 183 12.37 -9.51 -16.68
CA SER A 183 13.25 -9.25 -17.81
C SER A 183 14.15 -8.03 -17.57
N VAL A 184 15.44 -8.27 -17.27
CA VAL A 184 16.48 -7.23 -17.08
C VAL A 184 17.20 -6.92 -18.40
N GLY A 185 16.65 -7.37 -19.52
CA GLY A 185 17.31 -7.39 -20.83
C GLY A 185 17.59 -6.02 -21.48
N ASN A 186 17.17 -4.92 -20.86
CA ASN A 186 17.33 -3.57 -21.41
C ASN A 186 18.48 -2.78 -20.78
N LEU A 187 19.25 -3.37 -19.87
CA LEU A 187 20.34 -2.67 -19.20
C LEU A 187 21.69 -2.99 -19.88
N PRO A 188 22.55 -1.99 -20.13
CA PRO A 188 23.90 -2.24 -20.62
C PRO A 188 24.63 -3.23 -19.70
N MET A 189 25.40 -4.14 -20.30
CA MET A 189 26.07 -5.24 -19.61
C MET A 189 26.88 -4.78 -18.40
N GLU A 190 27.46 -3.57 -18.46
CA GLU A 190 28.26 -2.98 -17.38
C GLU A 190 27.45 -2.78 -16.08
N PHE A 191 26.14 -2.51 -16.18
CA PHE A 191 25.30 -2.31 -15.00
C PHE A 191 24.78 -3.63 -14.42
N TYR A 192 24.70 -4.68 -15.22
CA TYR A 192 24.23 -5.98 -14.74
C TYR A 192 25.17 -6.52 -13.64
N HIS A 193 26.48 -6.32 -13.81
CA HIS A 193 27.47 -6.66 -12.80
C HIS A 193 27.25 -5.89 -11.48
N TYR A 194 27.01 -4.58 -11.56
CA TYR A 194 26.79 -3.73 -10.38
C TYR A 194 25.52 -4.12 -9.60
N TYR A 195 24.41 -4.39 -10.29
CA TYR A 195 23.12 -4.67 -9.63
C TYR A 195 22.94 -6.14 -9.23
N HIS A 196 23.53 -7.08 -9.96
CA HIS A 196 23.24 -8.51 -9.79
C HIS A 196 24.47 -9.37 -9.51
N GLY A 197 25.70 -8.88 -9.72
CA GLY A 197 26.91 -9.69 -9.53
C GLY A 197 27.13 -10.11 -8.07
N SER A 198 26.70 -9.29 -7.11
CA SER A 198 26.77 -9.61 -5.68
C SER A 198 25.89 -10.77 -5.23
N ASN A 199 24.91 -11.19 -6.05
CA ASN A 199 24.06 -12.34 -5.77
C ASN A 199 24.80 -13.68 -5.96
N THR A 200 25.93 -13.68 -6.68
CA THR A 200 26.65 -14.90 -7.05
C THR A 200 28.13 -14.85 -6.68
N ASP A 201 28.71 -13.65 -6.53
CA ASP A 201 30.12 -13.46 -6.22
C ASP A 201 30.35 -12.46 -5.07
N LEU A 202 31.05 -12.91 -4.04
CA LEU A 202 31.43 -12.09 -2.89
C LEU A 202 32.43 -11.00 -3.28
N GLY A 203 33.29 -11.24 -4.27
CA GLY A 203 34.25 -10.24 -4.77
C GLY A 203 33.54 -8.99 -5.30
N THR A 204 32.51 -9.21 -6.11
CA THR A 204 31.65 -8.15 -6.63
C THR A 204 30.93 -7.37 -5.52
N LEU A 205 30.45 -8.06 -4.47
CA LEU A 205 29.83 -7.40 -3.31
C LEU A 205 30.82 -6.49 -2.57
N ILE A 206 32.07 -6.93 -2.40
CA ILE A 206 33.13 -6.15 -1.77
C ILE A 206 33.49 -4.93 -2.62
N GLU A 207 33.59 -5.09 -3.94
CA GLU A 207 33.86 -4.00 -4.87
C GLU A 207 32.77 -2.92 -4.80
N VAL A 208 31.50 -3.32 -4.97
CA VAL A 208 30.36 -2.41 -4.84
C VAL A 208 30.41 -1.70 -3.50
N ARG A 209 30.61 -2.43 -2.40
CA ARG A 209 30.71 -1.81 -1.06
C ARG A 209 31.86 -0.81 -0.95
N GLY A 210 33.02 -1.14 -1.51
CA GLY A 210 34.18 -0.23 -1.52
C GLY A 210 33.92 1.06 -2.30
N THR A 211 33.13 1.00 -3.39
CA THR A 211 32.72 2.21 -4.11
C THR A 211 31.81 3.11 -3.27
N TRP A 212 30.90 2.53 -2.46
CA TRP A 212 30.05 3.28 -1.53
C TRP A 212 30.84 3.96 -0.42
N ASP A 213 31.91 3.33 0.08
CA ASP A 213 32.77 3.92 1.10
C ASP A 213 33.44 5.22 0.62
N ALA A 214 33.57 5.44 -0.70
CA ALA A 214 34.04 6.71 -1.25
C ALA A 214 33.09 7.90 -0.95
N TYR A 215 31.79 7.64 -0.78
CA TYR A 215 30.79 8.67 -0.47
C TYR A 215 30.58 8.88 1.05
N ILE A 216 31.08 7.96 1.86
CA ILE A 216 30.94 7.99 3.33
C ILE A 216 32.19 8.60 4.00
N ARG A 217 33.37 8.47 3.37
CA ARG A 217 34.63 8.99 3.93
C ARG A 217 34.67 10.53 4.00
N PRO A 218 35.28 11.12 5.04
CA PRO A 218 35.54 12.56 5.10
C PRO A 218 36.42 12.98 3.91
N GLY A 219 35.86 13.77 2.99
CA GLY A 219 36.52 14.21 1.75
C GLY A 219 35.99 13.57 0.47
N GLY A 220 35.05 12.63 0.55
CA GLY A 220 34.29 12.13 -0.60
C GLY A 220 33.24 13.13 -1.12
N SER A 221 32.62 12.83 -2.26
CA SER A 221 31.42 13.55 -2.73
C SER A 221 30.31 13.36 -1.70
N ARG A 222 30.17 14.29 -0.77
CA ARG A 222 29.15 14.23 0.28
C ARG A 222 27.78 14.34 -0.39
N VAL A 223 26.81 13.58 0.10
CA VAL A 223 25.39 13.89 -0.14
C VAL A 223 25.22 15.39 0.11
N PRO A 224 24.68 16.16 -0.86
CA PRO A 224 24.55 17.59 -0.71
C PRO A 224 23.90 17.94 0.63
N GLY A 225 24.54 18.83 1.40
CA GLY A 225 24.02 19.27 2.69
C GLY A 225 22.80 20.18 2.59
N HIS A 226 22.25 20.34 1.39
CA HIS A 226 21.05 21.11 1.09
C HIS A 226 20.03 20.20 0.43
N TRP A 227 18.76 20.59 0.55
CA TRP A 227 17.67 19.88 -0.11
C TRP A 227 17.86 19.90 -1.63
N ILE A 228 17.87 18.73 -2.24
CA ILE A 228 17.83 18.58 -3.70
C ILE A 228 16.36 18.42 -4.06
N GLU A 229 15.86 19.29 -4.93
CA GLU A 229 14.52 19.15 -5.47
C GLU A 229 14.48 17.89 -6.34
N PRO A 230 13.63 16.89 -6.02
CA PRO A 230 13.53 15.68 -6.82
C PRO A 230 12.97 16.02 -8.20
N PRO A 231 13.37 15.27 -9.25
CA PRO A 231 12.73 15.39 -10.55
C PRO A 231 11.23 15.09 -10.44
N PRO A 232 10.40 15.65 -11.34
CA PRO A 232 8.98 15.36 -11.35
C PRO A 232 8.74 13.86 -11.49
N PRO A 233 7.67 13.31 -10.88
CA PRO A 233 7.35 11.89 -10.97
C PRO A 233 7.28 11.44 -12.43
N ALA A 234 7.88 10.28 -12.72
CA ALA A 234 7.92 9.75 -14.08
C ALA A 234 6.54 9.33 -14.60
N ASP A 235 5.54 9.17 -13.73
CA ASP A 235 4.20 8.71 -14.06
C ASP A 235 3.15 9.43 -13.19
N GLU A 236 1.97 9.62 -13.76
CA GLU A 236 0.84 10.35 -13.14
C GLU A 236 0.27 9.57 -11.95
N VAL A 237 0.30 8.23 -12.02
CA VAL A 237 -0.09 7.34 -10.92
C VAL A 237 0.84 7.48 -9.72
N TRP A 238 2.15 7.60 -9.94
CA TRP A 238 3.09 7.83 -8.85
C TRP A 238 2.94 9.23 -8.24
N ALA A 239 2.63 10.23 -9.07
CA ALA A 239 2.37 11.59 -8.62
C ALA A 239 1.15 11.67 -7.68
N SER A 240 0.06 10.92 -7.96
CA SER A 240 -1.13 10.96 -7.11
C SER A 240 -0.87 10.53 -5.66
N TYR A 241 0.05 9.60 -5.43
CA TYR A 241 0.41 9.16 -4.08
C TYR A 241 1.26 10.18 -3.29
N LEU A 242 1.90 11.14 -3.96
CA LEU A 242 2.73 12.16 -3.32
C LEU A 242 1.96 13.44 -2.95
N LEU A 243 0.77 13.63 -3.52
CA LEU A 243 -0.04 14.84 -3.35
C LEU A 243 -1.06 14.77 -2.21
N ASP A 244 -1.17 13.63 -1.52
CA ASP A 244 -2.17 13.40 -0.45
C ASP A 244 -1.70 13.77 0.97
N LEU A 245 -0.56 14.45 1.12
CA LEU A 245 -0.15 15.02 2.41
C LEU A 245 -0.65 16.47 2.51
N LYS A 246 -1.86 16.63 3.06
CA LYS A 246 -2.44 17.93 3.42
C LYS A 246 -2.70 18.01 4.91
#